data_AF-A0A1W9M2V0-F1
#
_entry.id   AF-A0A1W9M2V0-F1
#
_cell.length_a   1.000
_cell.length_b   1.000
_cell.length_c   1.000
_cell.angle_alpha   90.00
_cell.angle_beta   90.00
_cell.angle_gamma   90.00
#
_symmetry.space_group_name_H-M   'P 1'
#
loop_
_entity.id
_entity.type
_entity.pdbx_description
1 polymer ?
#
loop_
_entity_poly.entity_id
_entity_poly.type
_entity_poly.pdbx_seq_one_letter_code
_entity_poly.pdbx_strand_id
1 'polypeptide(L)'
;MTECIPLFISQSSISTEINNTGTWRFVRPVYQEKTAPCSEACPVGEDIPKIEMLASRGMFKEAWQTILAENPFPAVCGRVCFHFCEGSCNRAEFDSPIAVHCLERFLGDQAIAQKFPIPESAFENNGKRVAIAGSGPAGLSAAWFLSRLGYSCDIFEADGKPGGLLRWG
;
A
#
# COMPACT_ATOMS: atom_id res chain seq x y z
N MET A 1 11.56 -12.08 -12.04
CA MET A 1 10.74 -12.89 -11.12
C MET A 1 10.77 -12.19 -9.78
N THR A 2 9.75 -11.39 -9.49
CA THR A 2 9.58 -10.68 -8.23
C THR A 2 9.36 -11.73 -7.15
N GLU A 3 10.38 -12.02 -6.36
CA GLU A 3 10.21 -12.79 -5.12
C GLU A 3 9.20 -12.02 -4.27
N CYS A 4 8.01 -12.59 -4.11
CA CYS A 4 7.00 -12.07 -3.21
C CYS A 4 7.57 -12.28 -1.80
N ILE A 5 8.14 -11.24 -1.20
CA ILE A 5 8.70 -11.30 0.16
C ILE A 5 7.50 -11.36 1.12
N PRO A 6 7.25 -12.51 1.76
CA PRO A 6 6.09 -12.66 2.60
C PRO A 6 6.37 -12.07 3.99
N LEU A 7 5.43 -11.29 4.52
CA LEU A 7 5.42 -10.79 5.89
C LEU A 7 5.00 -11.89 6.84
N PHE A 8 5.98 -12.72 7.16
CA PHE A 8 5.77 -13.92 7.93
C PHE A 8 6.19 -13.66 9.38
N ILE A 9 5.21 -13.42 10.27
CA ILE A 9 5.44 -13.43 11.72
C ILE A 9 5.53 -14.88 12.16
N SER A 10 6.68 -15.29 12.70
CA SER A 10 6.84 -16.65 13.24
C SER A 10 6.01 -16.81 14.52
N GLN A 11 4.91 -17.56 14.45
CA GLN A 11 4.11 -17.97 15.60
C GLN A 11 4.33 -19.46 15.88
N SER A 12 4.84 -19.76 17.06
CA SER A 12 5.09 -21.12 17.51
C SER A 12 3.78 -21.81 17.93
N SER A 13 3.27 -22.77 17.15
CA SER A 13 1.91 -23.33 17.36
C SER A 13 1.76 -24.85 17.43
N ILE A 14 2.78 -25.64 17.07
CA ILE A 14 2.70 -27.12 17.05
C ILE A 14 3.87 -27.75 17.83
N SER A 15 3.56 -28.76 18.65
CA SER A 15 4.54 -29.55 19.40
C SER A 15 5.35 -30.46 18.47
N THR A 16 6.67 -30.52 18.67
CA THR A 16 7.59 -31.38 17.91
C THR A 16 7.79 -32.77 18.54
N GLU A 17 6.96 -33.15 19.52
CA GLU A 17 7.02 -34.43 20.26
C GLU A 17 7.07 -35.69 19.37
N ILE A 18 6.68 -35.58 18.10
CA ILE A 18 6.71 -36.67 17.11
C ILE A 18 8.14 -36.98 16.62
N ASN A 19 9.09 -36.04 16.69
CA ASN A 19 10.47 -36.21 16.18
C ASN A 19 11.52 -35.93 17.27
N ASN A 20 12.06 -36.99 17.87
CA ASN A 20 13.07 -36.92 18.95
C ASN A 20 14.50 -36.75 18.41
N THR A 21 14.93 -35.53 18.07
CA THR A 21 16.35 -35.21 17.79
C THR A 21 16.94 -34.21 18.80
N GLY A 22 18.22 -34.42 19.14
CA GLY A 22 18.90 -33.90 20.34
C GLY A 22 19.30 -32.42 20.38
N THR A 23 18.62 -31.53 19.67
CA THR A 23 18.68 -30.07 19.89
C THR A 23 17.26 -29.58 20.14
N TRP A 24 16.80 -29.84 21.35
CA TRP A 24 15.41 -29.77 21.78
C TRP A 24 14.80 -28.37 21.63
N ARG A 25 13.88 -28.23 20.66
CA ARG A 25 12.96 -27.08 20.52
C ARG A 25 11.55 -27.67 20.38
N PHE A 26 10.73 -27.54 21.42
CA PHE A 26 9.40 -28.17 21.53
C PHE A 26 8.31 -27.46 20.71
N VAL A 27 8.62 -26.37 20.01
CA VAL A 27 7.64 -25.65 19.17
C VAL A 27 8.20 -25.33 17.80
N ARG A 28 7.40 -25.64 16.77
CA ARG A 28 7.67 -25.22 15.39
C ARG A 28 7.11 -23.82 15.13
N PRO A 29 7.91 -22.86 14.66
CA PRO A 29 7.38 -21.59 14.16
C PRO A 29 6.56 -21.86 12.89
N VAL A 30 5.31 -21.47 12.93
CA VAL A 30 4.39 -21.38 11.80
C VAL A 30 4.23 -19.92 11.48
N TYR A 31 4.46 -19.55 10.23
CA TYR A 31 4.23 -18.18 9.81
C TYR A 31 2.73 -17.95 9.65
N GLN A 32 2.19 -17.00 10.42
CA GLN A 32 0.80 -16.56 10.30
C GLN A 32 0.77 -15.14 9.76
N GLU A 33 -0.04 -14.94 8.73
CA GLU A 33 -0.36 -13.61 8.21
C GLU A 33 -1.47 -13.05 9.10
N LYS A 34 -1.14 -12.04 9.91
CA LYS A 34 -2.10 -11.27 10.71
C LYS A 34 -2.12 -9.86 10.18
N THR A 35 -3.32 -9.30 10.00
CA THR A 35 -3.49 -7.90 9.64
C THR A 35 -2.89 -7.03 10.74
N ALA A 36 -1.98 -6.14 10.36
CA ALA A 36 -1.41 -5.18 11.30
C ALA A 36 -2.45 -4.13 11.68
N PRO A 37 -2.46 -3.62 12.92
CA PRO A 37 -3.44 -2.64 13.38
C PRO A 37 -3.37 -1.32 12.60
N CYS A 38 -2.19 -0.96 12.10
CA CYS A 38 -2.01 0.20 11.23
C CYS A 38 -2.71 0.02 9.87
N SER A 39 -2.61 -1.17 9.25
CA SER A 39 -3.29 -1.50 8.01
C SER A 39 -4.81 -1.59 8.19
N GLU A 40 -5.28 -2.16 9.30
CA GLU A 40 -6.71 -2.19 9.65
C GLU A 40 -7.28 -0.78 9.81
N ALA A 41 -6.54 0.12 10.47
CA ALA A 41 -6.98 1.50 10.71
C ALA A 41 -6.88 2.38 9.45
N CYS A 42 -6.16 1.94 8.41
CA CYS A 42 -6.02 2.70 7.17
C CYS A 42 -7.31 2.62 6.34
N PRO A 43 -7.98 3.75 6.02
CA PRO A 43 -9.24 3.73 5.27
C PRO A 43 -9.13 3.14 3.86
N VAL A 44 -7.94 3.19 3.26
CA VAL A 44 -7.65 2.61 1.94
C VAL A 44 -7.06 1.20 2.03
N GLY A 45 -6.74 0.72 3.25
CA GLY A 45 -6.27 -0.65 3.47
C GLY A 45 -4.83 -0.93 3.03
N GLU A 46 -3.95 0.07 3.03
CA GLU A 46 -2.54 -0.09 2.64
C GLU A 46 -1.79 -1.15 3.49
N ASP A 47 -0.94 -1.95 2.85
CA ASP A 47 -0.05 -2.92 3.51
C ASP A 47 1.20 -2.21 4.08
N ILE A 48 0.98 -1.41 5.12
CA ILE A 48 1.99 -0.59 5.80
C ILE A 48 3.20 -1.40 6.26
N PRO A 49 3.06 -2.60 6.89
CA PRO A 49 4.22 -3.40 7.27
C PRO A 49 5.10 -3.78 6.07
N LYS A 50 4.49 -4.00 4.89
CA LYS A 50 5.24 -4.38 3.69
C LYS A 50 5.97 -3.19 3.12
N ILE A 51 5.31 -2.04 3.09
CA ILE A 51 5.89 -0.76 2.68
C ILE A 51 7.10 -0.44 3.56
N GLU A 52 6.96 -0.54 4.89
CA GLU A 52 8.06 -0.32 5.84
C GLU A 52 9.21 -1.32 5.65
N MET A 53 8.90 -2.61 5.51
CA MET A 53 9.90 -3.64 5.28
C MET A 53 10.70 -3.36 4.00
N LEU A 54 10.03 -3.07 2.89
CA LEU A 54 10.67 -2.78 1.61
C LEU A 54 11.52 -1.50 1.70
N ALA A 55 10.98 -0.44 2.30
CA ALA A 55 11.71 0.81 2.51
C ALA A 55 12.96 0.62 3.39
N SER A 56 12.88 -0.19 4.45
CA SER A 56 14.01 -0.50 5.33
C SER A 56 15.18 -1.20 4.61
N ARG A 57 14.88 -1.87 3.50
CA ARG A 57 15.86 -2.56 2.63
C ARG A 57 16.33 -1.70 1.46
N GLY A 58 15.92 -0.42 1.41
CA GLY A 58 16.23 0.48 0.29
C GLY A 58 15.44 0.18 -1.00
N MET A 59 14.45 -0.71 -0.94
CA MET A 59 13.60 -1.10 -2.07
C MET A 59 12.46 -0.09 -2.26
N PHE A 60 12.82 1.17 -2.48
CA PHE A 60 11.87 2.30 -2.50
C PHE A 60 10.87 2.22 -3.65
N LYS A 61 11.29 1.69 -4.80
CA LYS A 61 10.41 1.50 -5.95
C LYS A 61 9.32 0.49 -5.62
N GLU A 62 9.70 -0.65 -5.07
CA GLU A 62 8.78 -1.72 -4.68
C GLU A 62 7.86 -1.28 -3.53
N ALA A 63 8.38 -0.52 -2.57
CA ALA A 63 7.58 0.08 -1.50
C ALA A 63 6.50 1.02 -2.07
N TRP A 64 6.89 1.92 -2.98
CA TRP A 64 5.94 2.83 -3.65
C TRP A 64 4.93 2.08 -4.52
N GLN A 65 5.37 1.05 -5.26
CA GLN A 65 4.46 0.21 -6.05
C GLN A 65 3.48 -0.58 -5.19
N THR A 66 3.89 -0.94 -3.97
CA THR A 66 2.99 -1.55 -2.98
C THR A 66 1.89 -0.56 -2.61
N ILE A 67 2.22 0.70 -2.27
CA ILE A 67 1.20 1.73 -1.99
C ILE A 67 0.24 1.91 -3.18
N LEU A 68 0.76 1.95 -4.41
CA LEU A 68 -0.05 2.11 -5.63
C LEU A 68 -1.07 1.00 -5.88
N ALA A 69 -0.98 -0.14 -5.19
CA ALA A 69 -1.96 -1.20 -5.28
C ALA A 69 -3.29 -0.80 -4.62
N GLU A 70 -3.27 0.00 -3.56
CA GLU A 70 -4.46 0.45 -2.82
C GLU A 70 -4.72 1.96 -2.94
N ASN A 71 -3.67 2.77 -3.20
CA ASN A 71 -3.75 4.23 -3.19
C ASN A 71 -3.08 4.87 -4.42
N PRO A 72 -3.84 5.53 -5.32
CA PRO A 72 -3.28 6.19 -6.50
C PRO A 72 -2.55 7.50 -6.22
N PHE A 73 -2.61 8.04 -4.99
CA PHE A 73 -2.04 9.36 -4.65
C PHE A 73 -1.08 9.34 -3.46
N PRO A 74 -0.05 8.49 -3.42
CA PRO A 74 0.87 8.40 -2.28
C PRO A 74 1.52 9.74 -1.90
N ALA A 75 1.96 10.51 -2.90
CA ALA A 75 2.58 11.81 -2.67
C ALA A 75 1.62 12.86 -2.09
N VAL A 76 0.31 12.72 -2.34
CA VAL A 76 -0.72 13.63 -1.80
C VAL A 76 -1.14 13.15 -0.42
N CYS A 77 -1.47 11.87 -0.27
CA CYS A 77 -1.88 11.26 0.99
C CYS A 77 -0.82 11.46 2.08
N GLY A 78 0.47 11.26 1.78
CA GLY A 78 1.55 11.55 2.74
C GLY A 78 1.65 13.01 3.21
N ARG A 79 0.93 13.95 2.57
CA ARG A 79 0.87 15.38 2.96
C ARG A 79 -0.42 15.78 3.66
N VAL A 80 -1.55 15.18 3.28
CA VAL A 80 -2.88 15.63 3.72
C VAL A 80 -3.62 14.60 4.59
N CYS A 81 -3.12 13.37 4.68
CA CYS A 81 -3.75 12.31 5.47
C CYS A 81 -3.74 12.64 6.97
N PHE A 82 -4.86 12.32 7.64
CA PHE A 82 -5.00 12.40 9.10
C PHE A 82 -4.35 11.23 9.85
N HIS A 83 -3.59 10.37 9.15
CA HIS A 83 -2.70 9.37 9.74
C HIS A 83 -3.36 8.47 10.81
N PHE A 84 -4.57 7.98 10.51
CA PHE A 84 -5.31 7.05 11.37
C PHE A 84 -4.49 5.81 11.76
N CYS A 85 -3.67 5.33 10.82
CA CYS A 85 -2.76 4.21 11.02
C CYS A 85 -1.74 4.44 12.14
N GLU A 86 -1.29 5.68 12.35
CA GLU A 86 -0.33 6.03 13.40
C GLU A 86 -1.00 6.03 14.77
N GLY A 87 -2.28 6.43 14.84
CA GLY A 87 -3.08 6.36 16.07
C GLY A 87 -3.29 4.94 16.60
N SER A 88 -3.35 3.95 15.71
CA SER A 88 -3.49 2.52 16.04
C SER A 88 -2.16 1.75 16.05
N CYS A 89 -1.02 2.44 15.95
CA CYS A 89 0.28 1.78 15.85
C CYS A 89 0.67 1.10 17.18
N ASN A 90 0.82 -0.22 17.18
CA ASN A 90 1.26 -0.99 18.36
C ASN A 90 2.66 -0.62 18.86
N ARG A 91 3.50 -0.01 18.02
CA ARG A 91 4.82 0.51 18.44
C ARG A 91 4.70 1.62 19.49
N ALA A 92 3.56 2.32 19.54
CA ALA A 92 3.28 3.33 20.56
C ALA A 92 3.36 2.80 22.00
N GLU A 93 3.18 1.49 22.20
CA GLU A 93 3.33 0.83 23.50
C GLU A 93 4.80 0.74 23.97
N PHE A 94 5.76 0.88 23.06
CA PHE A 94 7.19 0.76 23.34
C PHE A 94 7.90 2.11 23.32
N ASP A 95 7.72 2.90 22.26
CA ASP A 95 8.33 4.22 22.12
C ASP A 95 7.38 5.25 21.49
N SER A 96 7.27 5.29 20.17
CA SER A 96 6.43 6.24 19.44
C SER A 96 5.85 5.56 18.20
N PRO A 97 4.64 5.97 17.76
CA PRO A 97 4.11 5.54 16.48
C PRO A 97 5.10 5.77 15.35
N ILE A 98 5.07 4.88 14.37
CA ILE A 98 5.84 5.07 13.15
C ILE A 98 5.20 6.19 12.34
N ALA A 99 6.00 7.13 11.84
CA ALA A 99 5.53 8.22 10.99
C ALA A 99 5.25 7.74 9.56
N VAL A 100 4.20 6.92 9.40
CA VAL A 100 3.75 6.34 8.13
C VAL A 100 3.49 7.41 7.07
N HIS A 101 2.83 8.52 7.41
CA HIS A 101 2.57 9.60 6.44
C HIS A 101 3.87 10.23 5.91
N CYS A 102 4.90 10.37 6.78
CA CYS A 102 6.21 10.86 6.37
C CYS A 102 6.89 9.89 5.40
N LEU A 103 6.75 8.58 5.65
CA LEU A 103 7.26 7.54 4.77
C LEU A 103 6.56 7.56 3.39
N GLU A 104 5.22 7.61 3.36
CA GLU A 104 4.44 7.76 2.13
C GLU A 104 4.86 9.00 1.34
N ARG A 105 5.02 10.15 2.02
CA ARG A 105 5.49 11.39 1.41
C ARG A 105 6.86 11.22 0.78
N PHE A 106 7.81 10.63 1.50
CA PHE A 106 9.15 10.37 1.00
C PHE A 106 9.14 9.44 -0.23
N LEU A 107 8.39 8.34 -0.17
CA LEU A 107 8.28 7.39 -1.28
C LEU A 107 7.62 8.02 -2.51
N GLY A 108 6.56 8.81 -2.31
CA GLY A 108 5.90 9.56 -3.38
C GLY A 108 6.83 10.59 -4.03
N ASP A 109 7.59 11.33 -3.24
CA ASP A 109 8.55 12.33 -3.75
C ASP A 109 9.70 11.66 -4.51
N GLN A 110 10.22 10.54 -4.00
CA GLN A 110 11.23 9.75 -4.68
C GLN A 110 10.73 9.21 -6.02
N ALA A 111 9.49 8.70 -6.06
CA ALA A 111 8.90 8.20 -7.29
C ALA A 111 8.76 9.29 -8.36
N ILE A 112 8.39 10.51 -7.97
CA ILE A 112 8.31 11.66 -8.88
C ILE A 112 9.70 12.06 -9.36
N ALA A 113 10.66 12.25 -8.44
CA ALA A 113 12.01 12.71 -8.74
C ALA A 113 12.76 11.73 -9.65
N GLN A 114 12.63 10.44 -9.38
CA GLN A 114 13.30 9.36 -10.12
C GLN A 114 12.47 8.81 -11.29
N LYS A 115 11.25 9.33 -11.49
CA LYS A 115 10.31 8.91 -12.53
C LYS A 115 10.07 7.39 -12.53
N PHE A 116 9.73 6.85 -11.37
CA PHE A 116 9.46 5.42 -11.25
C PHE A 116 8.35 4.99 -12.22
N PRO A 117 8.54 3.86 -12.93
CA PRO A 117 7.53 3.39 -13.87
C PRO A 117 6.30 2.92 -13.10
N ILE A 118 5.14 3.39 -13.57
CA ILE A 118 3.84 2.89 -13.13
C ILE A 118 3.78 1.38 -13.44
N PRO A 119 3.36 0.53 -12.48
CA PRO A 119 3.15 -0.89 -12.74
C PRO A 119 2.19 -1.12 -13.90
N GLU A 120 2.54 -2.03 -14.80
CA GLU A 120 1.66 -2.41 -15.90
C GLU A 120 0.36 -3.04 -15.38
N SER A 121 -0.72 -2.82 -16.13
CA SER A 121 -1.98 -3.54 -15.91
C SER A 121 -1.78 -5.02 -16.21
N ALA A 122 -2.24 -5.89 -15.33
CA ALA A 122 -2.29 -7.33 -15.61
C ALA A 122 -3.38 -7.70 -16.64
N PHE A 123 -4.30 -6.77 -16.91
CA PHE A 123 -5.44 -6.97 -17.80
C PHE A 123 -5.25 -6.18 -19.09
N GLU A 124 -5.52 -6.86 -20.21
CA GLU A 124 -5.65 -6.23 -21.51
C GLU A 124 -6.94 -5.40 -21.59
N ASN A 125 -7.02 -4.51 -22.59
CA ASN A 125 -8.20 -3.71 -22.82
C ASN A 125 -9.40 -4.61 -23.15
N ASN A 126 -10.47 -4.50 -22.37
CA ASN A 126 -11.67 -5.33 -22.50
C ASN A 126 -12.71 -4.77 -23.50
N GLY A 127 -12.39 -3.68 -24.19
CA GLY A 127 -13.24 -3.01 -25.19
C GLY A 127 -14.41 -2.21 -24.60
N LYS A 128 -14.59 -2.21 -23.27
CA LYS A 128 -15.66 -1.45 -22.60
C LYS A 128 -15.17 -0.06 -22.20
N ARG A 129 -16.07 0.91 -22.28
CA ARG A 129 -15.82 2.30 -21.93
C ARG A 129 -16.65 2.73 -20.72
N VAL A 130 -16.04 3.49 -19.81
CA VAL A 130 -16.67 4.04 -18.60
C VAL A 130 -16.57 5.55 -18.63
N ALA A 131 -17.70 6.23 -18.49
CA ALA A 131 -17.75 7.68 -18.30
C ALA A 131 -17.73 8.01 -16.81
N ILE A 132 -16.84 8.91 -16.40
CA ILE A 132 -16.66 9.36 -15.01
C ILE A 132 -16.95 10.85 -14.95
N ALA A 133 -17.91 11.26 -14.13
CA ALA A 133 -18.23 12.66 -13.90
C ALA A 133 -17.41 13.20 -12.71
N GLY A 134 -16.57 14.20 -12.98
CA GLY A 134 -15.68 14.86 -12.03
C GLY A 134 -14.27 14.26 -12.01
N SER A 135 -13.27 15.13 -11.96
CA SER A 135 -11.83 14.80 -11.91
C SER A 135 -11.19 15.11 -10.56
N GLY A 136 -11.99 15.05 -9.49
CA GLY A 136 -11.48 15.07 -8.11
C GLY A 136 -10.80 13.75 -7.71
N PRO A 137 -10.35 13.63 -6.45
CA PRO A 137 -9.71 12.42 -5.93
C PRO A 137 -10.51 11.14 -6.20
N ALA A 138 -11.83 11.18 -5.99
CA ALA A 138 -12.71 10.03 -6.19
C ALA A 138 -12.78 9.60 -7.66
N GLY A 139 -12.99 10.55 -8.59
CA GLY A 139 -13.09 10.24 -10.02
C GLY A 139 -11.78 9.76 -10.62
N LEU A 140 -10.66 10.41 -10.26
CA LEU A 140 -9.33 9.98 -10.70
C LEU A 140 -8.94 8.62 -10.09
N SER A 141 -9.31 8.35 -8.83
CA SER A 141 -9.10 7.03 -8.21
C SER A 141 -9.92 5.93 -8.90
N ALA A 142 -11.20 6.20 -9.18
CA ALA A 142 -12.04 5.27 -9.94
C ALA A 142 -11.43 4.99 -11.33
N ALA A 143 -10.98 6.02 -12.04
CA ALA A 143 -10.32 5.86 -13.33
C ALA A 143 -9.05 5.01 -13.23
N TRP A 144 -8.20 5.25 -12.22
CA TRP A 144 -6.99 4.49 -11.98
C TRP A 144 -7.27 2.98 -11.87
N PHE A 145 -8.17 2.59 -10.97
CA PHE A 145 -8.48 1.18 -10.75
C PHE A 145 -9.20 0.54 -11.93
N LEU A 146 -10.16 1.24 -12.55
CA LEU A 146 -10.85 0.73 -13.73
C LEU A 146 -9.89 0.52 -14.91
N SER A 147 -8.96 1.44 -15.15
CA SER A 147 -7.94 1.28 -16.19
C SER A 147 -7.02 0.09 -15.93
N ARG A 148 -6.67 -0.17 -14.66
CA ARG A 148 -5.91 -1.38 -14.28
C ARG A 148 -6.71 -2.67 -14.37
N LEU A 149 -8.04 -2.60 -14.51
CA LEU A 149 -8.91 -3.74 -14.80
C LEU A 149 -9.23 -3.87 -16.30
N GLY A 150 -8.54 -3.10 -17.16
CA GLY A 150 -8.67 -3.17 -18.61
C GLY A 150 -9.81 -2.32 -19.20
N TYR A 151 -10.46 -1.45 -18.40
CA TYR A 151 -11.49 -0.55 -18.91
C TYR A 151 -10.88 0.74 -19.49
N SER A 152 -11.46 1.24 -20.58
CA SER A 152 -11.15 2.58 -21.07
C SER A 152 -12.03 3.61 -20.33
N CYS A 153 -11.43 4.65 -19.76
CA CYS A 153 -12.17 5.63 -18.96
C CYS A 153 -12.11 7.02 -19.61
N ASP A 154 -13.26 7.68 -19.70
CA ASP A 154 -13.41 9.08 -20.11
C ASP A 154 -13.85 9.90 -18.90
N ILE A 155 -13.08 10.91 -18.52
CA ILE A 155 -13.36 11.76 -17.36
C ILE A 155 -13.87 13.11 -17.84
N PHE A 156 -15.05 13.51 -17.36
CA PHE A 156 -15.69 14.78 -17.68
C PHE A 156 -15.56 15.72 -16.49
N GLU A 157 -14.91 16.87 -16.67
CA GLU A 157 -14.70 17.89 -15.64
C GLU A 157 -15.42 19.18 -16.03
N ALA A 158 -16.07 19.82 -15.05
CA ALA A 158 -16.73 21.10 -15.21
C ALA A 158 -15.75 22.27 -15.11
N ASP A 159 -14.70 22.13 -14.29
CA ASP A 159 -13.64 23.13 -14.10
C ASP A 159 -12.63 23.16 -15.27
N GLY A 160 -11.88 24.26 -15.37
CA GLY A 160 -10.90 24.45 -16.44
C GLY A 160 -9.67 23.53 -16.40
N LYS A 161 -9.43 22.82 -15.27
CA LYS A 161 -8.29 21.91 -15.08
C LYS A 161 -8.65 20.78 -14.11
N PRO A 162 -8.07 19.58 -14.28
CA PRO A 162 -8.38 18.45 -13.41
C PRO A 162 -7.73 18.55 -12.02
N GLY A 163 -8.31 17.83 -11.06
CA GLY A 163 -7.80 17.67 -9.70
C GLY A 163 -8.82 17.91 -8.59
N GLY A 164 -9.96 18.55 -8.91
CA GLY A 164 -10.99 18.91 -7.93
C GLY A 164 -10.38 19.63 -6.71
N LEU A 165 -10.73 19.17 -5.51
CA LEU A 165 -10.23 19.75 -4.25
C LEU A 165 -8.70 19.74 -4.12
N LEU A 166 -7.99 18.81 -4.77
CA LEU A 166 -6.52 18.77 -4.74
C LEU A 166 -5.87 19.97 -5.45
N ARG A 167 -6.63 20.64 -6.34
CA ARG A 167 -6.15 21.77 -7.13
C ARG A 167 -6.81 23.08 -6.72
N TRP A 168 -8.10 23.05 -6.44
CA TRP A 168 -8.92 24.25 -6.26
C TRP A 168 -9.26 24.56 -4.80
N GLY A 169 -8.90 23.67 -3.86
CA GLY A 169 -9.13 23.79 -2.42
C GLY A 169 -7.96 24.38 -1.66
#